data_AF-A3QBU4-F1
#
_entry.id   AF-A3QBU4-F1
#
_cell.length_a   1.000
_cell.length_b   1.000
_cell.length_c   1.000
_cell.angle_alpha   90.00
_cell.angle_beta   90.00
_cell.angle_gamma   90.00
#
_symmetry.space_group_name_H-M   'P 1'
#
loop_
_entity.id
_entity.type
_entity.pdbx_description
1 polymer ?
#
loop_
_entity_poly.entity_id
_entity_poly.type
_entity_poly.pdbx_seq_one_letter_code
_entity_poly.pdbx_strand_id
1 'polypeptide(L)'
;MVSTTSQPVVLDDHSLGHLLYALMSAFPLLLLPPLFALMISLGQKGDKMSSLLYSHIRWQRWSIISLFSLLLLAYLVPQGWMAVSLSLLALLWFCHRTIKGWMNLVDGLAI
;
A
#
# COMPACT_ATOMS: atom_id res chain seq x y z
N MET A 1 -8.35 -46.25 13.24
CA MET A 1 -7.32 -45.19 13.05
C MET A 1 -8.04 -43.97 12.50
N VAL A 2 -8.24 -42.95 13.33
CA VAL A 2 -8.89 -41.70 12.90
C VAL A 2 -7.82 -40.86 12.23
N SER A 3 -7.84 -40.80 10.90
CA SER A 3 -6.99 -39.91 10.13
C SER A 3 -7.48 -38.48 10.32
N THR A 4 -6.88 -37.74 11.26
CA THR A 4 -7.04 -36.29 11.34
C THR A 4 -6.35 -35.66 10.14
N THR A 5 -7.13 -35.34 9.11
CA THR A 5 -6.71 -34.45 8.02
C THR A 5 -6.51 -33.07 8.63
N SER A 6 -5.28 -32.77 9.06
CA SER A 6 -4.87 -31.40 9.40
C SER A 6 -4.88 -30.61 8.09
N GLN A 7 -6.02 -30.04 7.73
CA GLN A 7 -6.04 -29.01 6.71
C GLN A 7 -5.08 -27.92 7.20
N PRO A 8 -4.10 -27.50 6.38
CA PRO A 8 -3.30 -26.35 6.74
C PRO A 8 -4.28 -25.20 6.82
N VAL A 9 -4.58 -24.75 8.04
CA VAL A 9 -5.26 -23.49 8.28
C VAL A 9 -4.30 -22.46 7.71
N VAL A 10 -4.56 -22.03 6.48
CA VAL A 10 -3.94 -20.85 5.90
C VAL A 10 -4.46 -19.72 6.77
N LEU A 11 -3.68 -19.37 7.80
CA LEU A 11 -3.86 -18.16 8.57
C LEU A 11 -3.82 -17.03 7.55
N ASP A 12 -5.01 -16.55 7.19
CA ASP A 12 -5.17 -15.38 6.34
C ASP A 12 -4.73 -14.20 7.21
N ASP A 13 -3.43 -13.93 7.21
CA ASP A 13 -2.81 -12.88 8.01
C ASP A 13 -3.09 -11.51 7.35
N HIS A 14 -4.34 -11.05 7.47
CA HIS A 14 -4.78 -9.70 7.07
C HIS A 14 -4.05 -8.61 7.89
N SER A 15 -3.48 -8.99 9.04
CA SER A 15 -2.63 -8.15 9.89
C SER A 15 -1.52 -7.46 9.12
N LEU A 16 -0.95 -8.14 8.12
CA LEU A 16 0.12 -7.61 7.30
C LEU A 16 -0.36 -6.50 6.37
N GLY A 17 -1.54 -6.67 5.76
CA GLY A 17 -2.15 -5.64 4.94
C GLY A 17 -2.45 -4.37 5.75
N HIS A 18 -2.97 -4.55 6.98
CA HIS A 18 -3.22 -3.43 7.90
C HIS A 18 -1.94 -2.74 8.34
N LEU A 19 -0.87 -3.50 8.65
CA LEU A 19 0.45 -2.94 8.97
C LEU A 19 0.98 -2.09 7.82
N LEU A 20 0.90 -2.58 6.58
CA LEU A 20 1.34 -1.85 5.39
C LEU A 20 0.53 -0.57 5.16
N TYR A 21 -0.79 -0.60 5.37
CA TYR A 21 -1.62 0.61 5.26
C TYR A 21 -1.32 1.62 6.38
N ALA A 22 -1.07 1.16 7.61
CA ALA A 22 -0.63 2.02 8.70
C ALA A 22 0.75 2.63 8.41
N LEU A 23 1.64 1.88 7.77
CA LEU A 23 2.97 2.38 7.37
C LEU A 23 2.87 3.38 6.21
N MET A 24 1.91 3.21 5.29
CA MET A 24 1.59 4.23 4.27
C MET A 24 0.99 5.50 4.89
N SER A 25 0.11 5.39 5.89
CA SER A 25 -0.50 6.57 6.53
C SER A 25 0.49 7.40 7.34
N ALA A 26 1.60 6.79 7.78
CA ALA A 26 2.74 7.46 8.41
C ALA A 26 3.62 8.28 7.42
N PHE A 27 3.17 8.52 6.18
CA PHE A 27 3.88 9.35 5.21
C PHE A 27 4.34 10.75 5.69
N PRO A 28 3.68 11.45 6.63
CA PRO A 28 4.14 12.76 7.09
C PRO A 28 5.52 12.72 7.77
N LEU A 29 5.96 11.55 8.26
CA LEU A 29 7.30 11.34 8.78
C LEU A 29 8.33 11.20 7.65
N LEU A 30 8.49 12.27 6.86
CA LEU A 30 9.53 12.39 5.82
C LEU A 30 9.42 11.41 4.64
N LEU A 31 8.23 10.88 4.31
CA LEU A 31 8.02 9.90 3.23
C LEU A 31 8.83 8.59 3.35
N LEU A 32 9.55 8.40 4.46
CA LEU A 32 10.31 7.18 4.78
C LEU A 32 9.40 5.97 5.03
N PRO A 33 8.27 6.09 5.77
CA PRO A 33 7.40 4.95 6.01
C PRO A 33 6.79 4.33 4.73
N PRO A 34 6.31 5.12 3.74
CA PRO A 34 5.92 4.58 2.42
C PRO A 34 7.03 3.82 1.71
N LEU A 35 8.29 4.25 1.82
CA LEU A 35 9.45 3.54 1.25
C LEU A 35 9.64 2.17 1.88
N PHE A 36 9.56 2.07 3.21
CA PHE A 36 9.62 0.79 3.91
C PHE A 36 8.43 -0.11 3.53
N ALA A 37 7.23 0.46 3.43
CA ALA A 37 6.04 -0.27 2.99
C ALA A 37 6.24 -0.86 1.58
N LEU A 38 6.87 -0.11 0.67
CA LEU A 38 7.20 -0.57 -0.67
C LEU A 38 8.27 -1.68 -0.64
N MET A 39 9.32 -1.55 0.19
CA MET A 39 10.35 -2.58 0.32
C MET A 39 9.79 -3.90 0.84
N ILE A 40 8.98 -3.84 1.91
CA ILE A 40 8.29 -5.00 2.47
C ILE A 40 7.37 -5.60 1.41
N SER A 41 6.58 -4.75 0.76
CA SER A 41 5.68 -5.17 -0.31
C SER A 41 6.43 -5.90 -1.40
N LEU A 42 7.58 -5.40 -1.89
CA LEU A 42 8.41 -6.03 -2.93
C LEU A 42 9.01 -7.38 -2.51
N GLY A 43 9.39 -7.53 -1.23
CA GLY A 43 9.96 -8.76 -0.68
C GLY A 43 8.96 -9.91 -0.58
N GLN A 44 7.66 -9.64 -0.68
CA GLN A 44 6.62 -10.66 -0.56
C GLN A 44 6.40 -11.42 -1.86
N LYS A 45 6.59 -12.75 -1.78
CA LYS A 45 6.36 -13.69 -2.87
C LYS A 45 4.89 -14.07 -2.91
N GLY A 46 4.24 -13.84 -4.06
CA GLY A 46 2.81 -14.07 -4.27
C GLY A 46 2.34 -15.51 -4.10
N ASP A 47 3.24 -16.50 -4.23
CA ASP A 47 2.92 -17.93 -4.09
C ASP A 47 2.42 -18.35 -2.70
N LYS A 48 2.65 -17.52 -1.67
CA LYS A 48 2.25 -17.82 -0.29
C LYS A 48 1.09 -16.95 0.21
N MET A 49 0.48 -16.14 -0.66
CA MET A 49 -0.51 -15.14 -0.27
C MET A 49 -1.90 -15.49 -0.76
N SER A 50 -2.91 -15.13 0.04
CA SER A 50 -4.28 -15.14 -0.44
C SER A 50 -4.44 -14.16 -1.59
N SER A 51 -5.38 -14.45 -2.50
CA SER A 51 -5.68 -13.62 -3.66
C SER A 51 -6.06 -12.19 -3.26
N LEU A 52 -6.73 -12.05 -2.12
CA LEU A 52 -7.08 -10.77 -1.50
C LEU A 52 -5.82 -9.98 -1.14
N LEU A 53 -4.95 -10.54 -0.29
CA LEU A 53 -3.74 -9.86 0.16
C LEU A 53 -2.82 -9.47 -1.02
N TYR A 54 -2.75 -10.33 -2.03
CA TYR A 54 -1.99 -10.05 -3.25
C TYR A 54 -2.54 -8.84 -4.04
N SER A 55 -3.86 -8.70 -4.18
CA SER A 55 -4.48 -7.51 -4.80
C SER A 55 -4.11 -6.23 -4.02
N HIS A 56 -4.24 -6.25 -2.70
CA HIS A 56 -3.92 -5.09 -1.85
C HIS A 56 -2.44 -4.70 -1.94
N ILE A 57 -1.51 -5.66 -1.89
CA ILE A 57 -0.07 -5.38 -2.02
C ILE A 57 0.25 -4.79 -3.39
N ARG A 58 -0.33 -5.34 -4.46
CA ARG A 58 -0.17 -4.78 -5.80
C ARG A 58 -0.70 -3.34 -5.84
N TRP A 59 -1.88 -3.09 -5.27
CA TRP A 59 -2.47 -1.76 -5.18
C TRP A 59 -1.60 -0.78 -4.39
N GLN A 60 -1.07 -1.18 -3.24
CA GLN A 60 -0.17 -0.38 -2.40
C GLN A 60 1.13 -0.03 -3.15
N ARG A 61 1.76 -1.02 -3.80
CA ARG A 61 2.97 -0.79 -4.62
C ARG A 61 2.73 0.29 -5.68
N TRP A 62 1.66 0.15 -6.47
CA TRP A 62 1.33 1.15 -7.50
C TRP A 62 0.97 2.52 -6.92
N SER A 63 0.34 2.56 -5.75
CA SER A 63 0.02 3.81 -5.05
C SER A 63 1.28 4.57 -4.65
N ILE A 64 2.26 3.86 -4.08
CA ILE A 64 3.53 4.44 -3.63
C ILE A 64 4.39 4.86 -4.83
N ILE A 65 4.49 4.02 -5.87
CA ILE A 65 5.21 4.38 -7.10
C ILE A 65 4.60 5.65 -7.72
N SER A 66 3.28 5.72 -7.83
CA SER A 66 2.60 6.89 -8.38
C SER A 66 2.82 8.15 -7.54
N LEU A 67 2.86 8.04 -6.21
CA LEU A 67 3.19 9.17 -5.34
C LEU A 67 4.59 9.70 -5.65
N PHE A 68 5.61 8.82 -5.68
CA PHE A 68 6.98 9.24 -5.98
C PHE A 68 7.12 9.80 -7.39
N SER A 69 6.44 9.22 -8.39
CA SER A 69 6.43 9.76 -9.75
C SER A 69 5.80 11.15 -9.82
N LEU A 70 4.69 11.39 -9.12
CA LEU A 70 4.03 12.70 -9.07
C LEU A 70 4.89 13.74 -8.34
N LEU A 71 5.53 13.37 -7.24
CA LEU A 71 6.45 14.25 -6.51
C LEU A 71 7.69 14.59 -7.34
N LEU A 72 8.25 13.62 -8.06
CA LEU A 72 9.35 13.85 -9.00
C LEU A 72 8.93 14.80 -10.12
N LEU A 73 7.73 14.61 -10.69
CA LEU A 73 7.19 15.50 -11.71
C LEU A 73 7.00 16.92 -11.16
N ALA A 74 6.47 17.06 -9.95
CA ALA A 74 6.31 18.36 -9.29
C ALA A 74 7.67 19.06 -9.06
N TYR A 75 8.73 18.31 -8.74
CA TYR A 75 10.09 18.85 -8.58
C TYR A 75 10.70 19.35 -9.91
N LEU A 76 10.38 18.70 -11.03
CA LEU A 76 10.86 19.11 -12.36
C LEU A 76 10.16 20.38 -12.89
N VAL A 77 9.03 20.77 -12.30
CA VAL A 77 8.30 21.99 -12.70
C VAL A 77 9.03 23.21 -12.12
N PRO A 78 9.54 24.13 -12.97
CA PRO A 78 10.31 25.29 -12.50
C PRO A 78 9.44 26.32 -11.74
N GLN A 79 8.12 26.25 -11.92
CA GLN A 79 7.19 27.18 -11.33
C GLN A 79 6.78 26.76 -9.92
N GLY A 80 7.28 27.46 -8.91
CA GLY A 80 7.14 27.07 -7.49
C GLY A 80 5.70 26.88 -7.02
N TRP A 81 4.77 27.79 -7.35
CA TRP A 81 3.37 27.65 -6.93
C TRP A 81 2.69 26.42 -7.56
N MET A 82 3.07 26.08 -8.79
CA MET A 82 2.54 24.92 -9.50
C MET A 82 3.11 23.63 -8.92
N ALA A 83 4.40 23.61 -8.57
CA ALA A 83 5.04 22.49 -7.87
C ALA A 83 4.38 22.22 -6.50
N VAL A 84 4.10 23.26 -5.72
CA VAL A 84 3.40 23.14 -4.43
C VAL A 84 1.98 22.59 -4.63
N SER A 85 1.25 23.12 -5.60
CA SER A 85 -0.14 22.70 -5.89
C SER A 85 -0.20 21.23 -6.34
N LEU A 86 0.72 20.82 -7.22
CA LEU A 86 0.84 19.44 -7.67
C LEU A 86 1.21 18.49 -6.53
N SER A 87 2.14 18.90 -5.65
CA SER A 87 2.55 18.10 -4.50
C SER A 87 1.39 17.90 -3.52
N LEU A 88 0.62 18.96 -3.22
CA LEU A 88 -0.57 18.86 -2.38
C LEU A 88 -1.64 17.95 -2.99
N LEU A 89 -1.89 18.07 -4.30
CA LEU A 89 -2.83 17.21 -5.00
C LEU A 89 -2.38 15.74 -4.96
N ALA A 90 -1.09 15.47 -5.16
CA ALA A 90 -0.52 14.13 -5.08
C ALA A 90 -0.68 13.52 -3.67
N LEU A 91 -0.44 14.32 -2.63
CA LEU A 91 -0.62 13.89 -1.23
C LEU A 91 -2.09 13.61 -0.91
N LEU A 92 -3.01 14.50 -1.29
CA LEU A 92 -4.45 14.29 -1.09
C LEU A 92 -4.94 13.04 -1.84
N TRP A 93 -4.50 12.86 -3.08
CA TRP A 93 -4.79 11.68 -3.88
C TRP A 93 -4.27 10.40 -3.24
N PHE A 94 -3.04 10.43 -2.70
CA PHE A 94 -2.42 9.30 -2.00
C PHE A 94 -3.16 8.96 -0.71
N CYS A 95 -3.56 9.96 0.09
CA CYS A 95 -4.39 9.77 1.27
C CYS A 95 -5.71 9.08 0.92
N HIS A 96 -6.44 9.62 -0.06
CA HIS A 96 -7.69 9.03 -0.53
C HIS A 96 -7.51 7.57 -0.97
N ARG A 97 -6.46 7.28 -1.73
CA ARG A 97 -6.17 5.92 -2.21
C ARG A 97 -5.78 4.95 -1.10
N THR A 98 -5.08 5.44 -0.06
CA THR A 98 -4.70 4.67 1.13
C THR A 98 -5.94 4.34 1.96
N ILE A 99 -6.79 5.34 2.26
CA ILE A 99 -8.03 5.16 3.03
C ILE A 99 -8.97 4.21 2.31
N LYS A 100 -9.21 4.42 1.01
CA LYS A 100 -10.08 3.54 0.20
C LYS A 100 -9.57 2.10 0.21
N GLY A 101 -8.28 1.90 0.02
CA GLY A 101 -7.69 0.56 0.03
C GLY A 101 -7.76 -0.11 1.41
N TRP A 102 -7.58 0.67 2.47
CA TRP A 102 -7.67 0.17 3.84
C TRP A 102 -9.12 -0.20 4.22
N MET A 103 -10.10 0.62 3.84
CA MET A 103 -11.53 0.30 4.05
C MET A 103 -11.92 -1.02 3.36
N ASN A 104 -11.54 -1.19 2.09
CA ASN A 104 -11.80 -2.44 1.36
C ASN A 104 -11.16 -3.65 2.06
N LEU A 105 -9.96 -3.50 2.64
CA LEU A 105 -9.31 -4.57 3.39
C LEU A 105 -10.07 -4.93 4.68
N VAL A 106 -10.60 -3.92 5.38
CA VAL A 106 -11.44 -4.12 6.58
C VAL A 106 -12.74 -4.83 6.20
N ASP A 107 -13.33 -4.49 5.06
CA ASP A 107 -14.54 -5.12 4.53
C ASP A 107 -14.29 -6.50 3.91
N GLY A 108 -13.03 -6.96 3.84
CA GLY A 108 -12.66 -8.25 3.23
C GLY A 108 -12.84 -8.28 1.71
N LEU A 109 -12.82 -7.13 1.05
CA LEU A 109 -12.99 -6.98 -0.39
C LEU A 109 -11.65 -6.74 -1.09
N ALA A 110 -11.41 -7.48 -2.16
CA ALA A 110 -10.27 -7.22 -3.05
C ALA A 110 -10.45 -5.88 -3.82
N ILE A 111 -9.33 -5.34 -4.32
CA ILE A 111 -9.26 -4.08 -5.09
C ILE A 111 -8.96 -4.37 -6.57
#